data_AF-A0A8J4F102-F1
#
_entry.id   AF-A0A8J4F102-F1
#
_cell.length_a   1.000
_cell.length_b   1.000
_cell.length_c   1.000
_cell.angle_alpha   90.00
_cell.angle_beta   90.00
_cell.angle_gamma   90.00
#
_symmetry.space_group_name_H-M   'P 1'
#
loop_
_entity.id
_entity.type
_entity.pdbx_description
1 polymer ?
#
loop_
_entity_poly.entity_id
_entity_poly.type
_entity_poly.pdbx_seq_one_letter_code
_entity_poly.pdbx_strand_id
1 'polypeptide(L)'
;GSGGSGNVSVEVDVVAQKGHCWIEVKNQEVFGLESIHWTGARHIKGLRRQVEELLAVAAAPEHHRRWQPPRVVLFFPSGVHPDVRQQLEARGAYVAVGPDSLRALPPPPPAPTVTNLDVTAMCGLVSEISHGGANDPEVELWAQRTVHWRDCLAAERASPLLQELSPWFAPGRELTAADVACRQFQVLMDMFSGPRERQRWEELKARLTVVQVEAELLPAAPPAVPVTDALCPRCVLVLSGTLGRDQVAVFGLGERRRAVTLTANGNAVRSAARLGVVLEAVLHRPVWLTGK
;
A
#
# COMPACT_ATOMS: atom_id res chain seq x y z
N GLY A 1 7.14 16.20 38.58
CA GLY A 1 8.13 15.59 37.69
C GLY A 1 7.41 14.96 36.53
N SER A 2 7.47 15.60 35.37
CA SER A 2 6.86 15.12 34.12
C SER A 2 7.65 13.91 33.61
N GLY A 3 7.07 12.72 33.74
CA GLY A 3 7.60 11.51 33.12
C GLY A 3 7.49 11.63 31.60
N GLY A 4 8.61 11.95 30.96
CA GLY A 4 8.71 11.91 29.50
C GLY A 4 8.52 10.48 29.03
N SER A 5 7.41 10.19 28.36
CA SER A 5 7.30 9.01 27.51
C SER A 5 8.30 9.18 26.37
N GLY A 6 9.52 8.70 26.58
CA GLY A 6 10.53 8.65 25.51
C GLY A 6 9.97 7.83 24.36
N ASN A 7 10.01 8.38 23.15
CA ASN A 7 9.59 7.66 21.95
C ASN A 7 10.45 6.40 21.83
N VAL A 8 9.84 5.23 21.90
CA VAL A 8 10.55 3.95 21.72
C VAL A 8 10.87 3.81 20.24
N SER A 9 12.16 3.73 19.92
CA SER A 9 12.65 3.51 18.57
C SER A 9 13.46 2.22 18.54
N VAL A 10 13.33 1.46 17.45
CA VAL A 10 14.05 0.20 17.23
C VAL A 10 14.73 0.23 15.87
N GLU A 11 15.84 -0.48 15.78
CA GLU A 11 16.53 -0.77 14.53
C GLU A 11 16.17 -2.21 14.12
N VAL A 12 16.10 -2.46 12.82
CA VAL A 12 15.80 -3.76 12.24
C VAL A 12 16.81 -4.04 11.15
N ASP A 13 17.51 -5.16 11.23
CA ASP A 13 18.55 -5.52 10.27
C ASP A 13 18.01 -5.65 8.83
N VAL A 14 16.86 -6.31 8.66
CA VAL A 14 16.28 -6.58 7.33
C VAL A 14 14.77 -6.40 7.34
N VAL A 15 14.26 -5.59 6.41
CA VAL A 15 12.84 -5.50 6.08
C VAL A 15 12.55 -6.33 4.83
N ALA A 16 11.90 -7.48 5.01
CA ALA A 16 11.60 -8.45 3.97
C ALA A 16 10.11 -8.46 3.58
N GLN A 17 9.78 -9.17 2.51
CA GLN A 17 8.40 -9.40 2.03
C GLN A 17 7.61 -8.07 1.90
N LYS A 18 8.21 -7.04 1.30
CA LYS A 18 7.60 -5.70 1.11
C LYS A 18 7.14 -5.03 2.43
N GLY A 19 7.82 -5.31 3.53
CA GLY A 19 7.51 -4.74 4.83
C GLY A 19 6.55 -5.57 5.68
N HIS A 20 6.15 -6.77 5.24
CA HIS A 20 5.37 -7.70 6.07
C HIS A 20 6.23 -8.49 7.07
N CYS A 21 7.56 -8.42 6.96
CA CYS A 21 8.48 -9.20 7.77
C CYS A 21 9.68 -8.34 8.18
N TRP A 22 9.95 -8.28 9.48
CA TRP A 22 11.12 -7.63 10.08
C TRP A 22 12.01 -8.72 10.64
N ILE A 23 13.25 -8.80 10.16
CA ILE A 23 14.20 -9.82 10.56
C ILE A 23 15.31 -9.15 11.33
N GLU A 24 15.57 -9.69 12.51
CA GLU A 24 16.65 -9.31 13.39
C GLU A 24 17.59 -10.50 13.56
N VAL A 25 18.88 -10.31 13.29
CA VAL A 25 19.89 -11.37 13.27
C VAL A 25 20.57 -11.47 14.63
N LYS A 26 20.59 -12.68 15.20
CA LYS A 26 21.24 -12.99 16.48
C LYS A 26 22.37 -13.98 16.24
N ASN A 27 23.52 -13.43 15.82
CA ASN A 27 24.77 -14.17 15.63
C ASN A 27 25.59 -14.19 16.93
N GLN A 28 25.06 -14.85 17.96
CA GLN A 28 25.70 -15.00 19.26
C GLN A 28 25.78 -16.48 19.64
N GLU A 29 26.66 -16.82 20.60
CA GLU A 29 26.67 -18.16 21.20
C GLU A 29 25.33 -18.46 21.88
N VAL A 30 24.98 -19.74 21.96
CA VAL A 30 23.72 -20.17 22.59
C VAL A 30 23.74 -19.86 24.08
N PHE A 31 22.72 -19.14 24.56
CA PHE A 31 22.58 -18.77 25.97
C PHE A 31 21.18 -19.09 26.52
N GLY A 32 21.07 -19.32 27.82
CA GLY A 32 19.81 -19.58 28.54
C GLY A 32 19.17 -18.32 29.13
N LEU A 33 18.03 -18.49 29.81
CA LEU A 33 17.23 -17.39 30.37
C LEU A 33 17.92 -16.60 31.49
N GLU A 34 18.86 -17.20 32.21
CA GLU A 34 19.60 -16.52 33.28
C GLU A 34 20.79 -15.69 32.75
N SER A 35 21.08 -15.77 31.45
CA SER A 35 22.21 -15.06 30.84
C SER A 35 21.94 -13.55 30.76
N ILE A 36 23.01 -12.77 30.93
CA ILE A 36 23.02 -11.33 30.67
C ILE A 36 22.58 -10.97 29.24
N HIS A 37 22.79 -11.86 28.28
CA HIS A 37 22.30 -11.69 26.90
C HIS A 37 20.77 -11.74 26.81
N TRP A 38 20.09 -12.48 27.71
CA TRP A 38 18.64 -12.53 27.82
C TRP A 38 18.08 -11.40 28.70
N THR A 39 18.58 -11.30 29.93
CA THR A 39 18.06 -10.39 30.97
C THR A 39 18.47 -8.94 30.73
N GLY A 40 19.65 -8.74 30.15
CA GLY A 40 20.32 -7.45 30.09
C GLY A 40 21.02 -7.08 31.39
N ALA A 41 21.65 -5.91 31.37
CA ALA A 41 22.30 -5.26 32.50
C ALA A 41 21.98 -3.76 32.49
N ARG A 42 22.48 -3.00 33.48
CA ARG A 42 22.18 -1.56 33.68
C ARG A 42 22.33 -0.70 32.42
N HIS A 43 23.29 -1.03 31.55
CA HIS A 43 23.58 -0.30 30.31
C HIS A 43 23.45 -1.13 29.04
N ILE A 44 23.01 -2.39 29.16
CA ILE A 44 22.92 -3.33 28.03
C ILE A 44 21.51 -3.89 28.00
N LYS A 45 20.78 -3.63 26.92
CA LYS A 45 19.44 -4.17 26.73
C LYS A 45 19.55 -5.66 26.41
N GLY A 46 18.96 -6.52 27.24
CA GLY A 46 18.86 -7.95 26.97
C GLY A 46 17.88 -8.25 25.84
N LEU A 47 18.03 -9.43 25.23
CA LEU A 47 17.20 -9.87 24.11
C LEU A 47 15.72 -9.81 24.42
N ARG A 48 15.30 -10.17 25.64
CA ARG A 48 13.90 -10.12 26.06
C ARG A 48 13.29 -8.73 25.82
N ARG A 49 13.97 -7.70 26.32
CA ARG A 49 13.53 -6.31 26.21
C ARG A 49 13.65 -5.78 24.77
N GLN A 50 14.70 -6.17 24.03
CA GLN A 50 14.83 -5.83 22.61
C GLN A 50 13.61 -6.29 21.82
N VAL A 51 13.17 -7.53 22.04
CA VAL A 51 12.04 -8.14 21.34
C VAL A 51 10.71 -7.52 21.76
N GLU A 52 10.52 -7.24 23.04
CA GLU A 52 9.32 -6.55 23.55
C GLU A 52 9.16 -5.17 22.90
N GLU A 53 10.24 -4.40 22.81
CA GLU A 53 10.22 -3.09 22.14
C GLU A 53 10.01 -3.23 20.63
N LEU A 54 10.65 -4.21 19.97
CA LEU A 54 10.48 -4.47 18.54
C LEU A 54 9.05 -4.86 18.19
N LEU A 55 8.43 -5.72 19.00
CA LEU A 55 7.01 -6.11 18.86
C LEU A 55 6.08 -4.92 19.11
N ALA A 56 6.37 -4.09 20.11
CA ALA A 56 5.58 -2.90 20.40
C ALA A 56 5.61 -1.90 19.24
N VAL A 57 6.80 -1.65 18.66
CA VAL A 57 6.94 -0.79 17.48
C VAL A 57 6.27 -1.43 16.27
N ALA A 58 6.50 -2.73 16.00
CA ALA A 58 5.83 -3.44 14.89
C ALA A 58 4.29 -3.36 14.99
N ALA A 59 3.74 -3.42 16.20
CA ALA A 59 2.31 -3.32 16.44
C ALA A 59 1.73 -1.92 16.15
N ALA A 60 2.56 -0.88 16.09
CA ALA A 60 2.10 0.48 15.85
C ALA A 60 1.49 0.60 14.43
N PRO A 61 0.31 1.23 14.28
CA PRO A 61 -0.44 1.21 13.02
C PRO A 61 0.34 1.72 11.80
N GLU A 62 1.30 2.62 12.00
CA GLU A 62 2.18 3.20 10.97
C GLU A 62 3.06 2.17 10.24
N HIS A 63 3.35 1.06 10.92
CA HIS A 63 4.16 -0.02 10.37
C HIS A 63 3.32 -1.10 9.70
N HIS A 64 2.00 -1.04 9.84
CA HIS A 64 1.11 -2.04 9.26
C HIS A 64 1.22 -2.05 7.73
N ARG A 65 1.10 -3.25 7.17
CA ARG A 65 0.96 -3.52 5.73
C ARG A 65 -0.23 -4.44 5.56
N ARG A 66 -1.10 -4.14 4.60
CA ARG A 66 -2.40 -4.82 4.43
C ARG A 66 -3.17 -4.91 5.75
N TRP A 67 -3.14 -3.80 6.51
CA TRP A 67 -3.81 -3.65 7.81
C TRP A 67 -3.39 -4.69 8.86
N GLN A 68 -2.16 -5.21 8.76
CA GLN A 68 -1.58 -6.13 9.72
C GLN A 68 -0.18 -5.68 10.11
N PRO A 69 0.24 -5.88 11.38
CA PRO A 69 1.61 -5.60 11.78
C PRO A 69 2.60 -6.52 11.05
N PRO A 70 3.83 -6.06 10.78
CA PRO A 70 4.89 -6.91 10.28
C PRO A 70 5.18 -8.02 11.28
N ARG A 71 5.45 -9.23 10.76
CA ARG A 71 5.96 -10.32 11.58
C ARG A 71 7.38 -10.00 12.02
N VAL A 72 7.63 -10.06 13.32
CA VAL A 72 8.98 -9.99 13.89
C VAL A 72 9.61 -11.39 13.85
N VAL A 73 10.71 -11.52 13.13
CA VAL A 73 11.49 -12.75 12.98
C VAL A 73 12.85 -12.56 13.66
N LEU A 74 13.17 -13.44 14.60
CA LEU A 74 14.53 -13.53 15.14
C LEU A 74 15.27 -14.68 14.49
N PHE A 75 16.35 -14.35 13.81
CA PHE A 75 17.17 -15.30 13.07
C PHE A 75 18.41 -15.70 13.86
N PHE A 76 18.49 -16.98 14.23
CA PHE A 76 19.60 -17.58 14.97
C PHE A 76 20.35 -18.56 14.07
N PRO A 77 21.35 -18.10 13.28
CA PRO A 77 22.09 -18.98 12.38
C PRO A 77 22.82 -20.11 13.10
N SER A 78 23.28 -19.86 14.34
CA SER A 78 24.11 -20.77 15.14
C SER A 78 23.32 -21.60 16.17
N GLY A 79 21.98 -21.52 16.17
CA GLY A 79 21.15 -22.18 17.16
C GLY A 79 20.64 -21.24 18.27
N VAL A 80 19.66 -21.74 19.04
CA VAL A 80 19.03 -21.02 20.15
C VAL A 80 18.67 -22.01 21.26
N HIS A 81 18.77 -21.58 22.51
CA HIS A 81 18.40 -22.43 23.65
C HIS A 81 16.88 -22.70 23.62
N PRO A 82 16.41 -23.94 23.89
CA PRO A 82 14.99 -24.29 23.83
C PRO A 82 14.08 -23.35 24.63
N ASP A 83 14.46 -23.04 25.88
CA ASP A 83 13.66 -22.15 26.74
C ASP A 83 13.62 -20.71 26.22
N VAL A 84 14.73 -20.22 25.65
CA VAL A 84 14.77 -18.89 25.01
C VAL A 84 13.83 -18.87 23.81
N ARG A 85 13.90 -19.88 22.94
CA ARG A 85 12.99 -20.02 21.80
C ARG A 85 11.54 -20.01 22.24
N GLN A 86 11.19 -20.85 23.22
CA GLN A 86 9.83 -20.93 23.74
C GLN A 86 9.35 -19.57 24.27
N GLN A 87 10.20 -18.85 25.01
CA GLN A 87 9.89 -17.52 25.53
C GLN A 87 9.72 -16.46 24.43
N LEU A 88 10.47 -16.54 23.34
CA LEU A 88 10.33 -15.65 22.19
C LEU A 88 9.03 -15.92 21.43
N GLU A 89 8.74 -17.19 21.15
CA GLU A 89 7.51 -17.63 20.47
C GLU A 89 6.27 -17.29 21.29
N ALA A 90 6.31 -17.48 22.62
CA ALA A 90 5.23 -17.11 23.53
C ALA A 90 4.91 -15.59 23.54
N ARG A 91 5.89 -14.74 23.16
CA ARG A 91 5.69 -13.29 23.00
C ARG A 91 5.15 -12.91 21.62
N GLY A 92 5.06 -13.84 20.69
CA GLY A 92 4.58 -13.62 19.31
C GLY A 92 5.68 -13.35 18.28
N ALA A 93 6.96 -13.51 18.64
CA ALA A 93 8.04 -13.49 17.67
C ALA A 93 8.16 -14.84 16.96
N TYR A 94 8.52 -14.83 15.67
CA TYR A 94 8.87 -16.04 14.93
C TYR A 94 10.37 -16.33 15.08
N VAL A 95 10.74 -17.55 15.42
CA VAL A 95 12.14 -17.92 15.63
C VAL A 95 12.63 -18.80 14.47
N ALA A 96 13.56 -18.27 13.69
CA ALA A 96 14.19 -18.95 12.56
C ALA A 96 15.57 -19.47 12.99
N VAL A 97 15.77 -20.80 12.99
CA VAL A 97 16.97 -21.44 13.54
C VAL A 97 17.75 -22.18 12.45
N GLY A 98 19.04 -21.91 12.35
CA GLY A 98 19.94 -22.50 11.35
C GLY A 98 19.97 -21.71 10.04
N PRO A 99 21.05 -21.84 9.25
CA PRO A 99 21.37 -20.92 8.14
C PRO A 99 20.31 -20.84 7.04
N ASP A 100 19.59 -21.92 6.77
CA ASP A 100 18.59 -21.98 5.69
C ASP A 100 17.16 -21.62 6.15
N SER A 101 16.94 -21.38 7.44
CA SER A 101 15.59 -21.19 8.00
C SER A 101 14.84 -19.98 7.45
N LEU A 102 15.55 -18.97 6.95
CA LEU A 102 14.92 -17.81 6.30
C LEU A 102 14.25 -18.15 4.96
N ARG A 103 14.63 -19.26 4.31
CA ARG A 103 13.98 -19.72 3.06
C ARG A 103 12.59 -20.30 3.29
N ALA A 104 12.32 -20.75 4.51
CA ALA A 104 11.07 -21.39 4.91
C ALA A 104 10.16 -20.45 5.73
N LEU A 105 10.38 -19.14 5.66
CA LEU A 105 9.50 -18.19 6.34
C LEU A 105 8.07 -18.31 5.80
N PRO A 106 7.04 -18.24 6.66
CA PRO A 106 5.66 -18.28 6.18
C PRO A 106 5.42 -17.09 5.23
N PRO A 107 4.60 -17.29 4.17
CA PRO A 107 4.33 -16.23 3.21
C PRO A 107 3.68 -15.02 3.89
N PRO A 108 3.78 -13.83 3.27
CA PRO A 108 3.04 -12.67 3.75
C PRO A 108 1.53 -12.90 3.60
N PRO A 109 0.70 -12.13 4.33
CA PRO A 109 -0.75 -12.16 4.13
C PRO A 109 -1.12 -11.98 2.66
N PRO A 110 -2.18 -12.62 2.14
CA PRO A 110 -2.56 -12.49 0.73
C PRO A 110 -2.82 -11.03 0.36
N ALA A 111 -2.63 -10.71 -0.93
CA ALA A 111 -2.99 -9.39 -1.42
C ALA A 111 -4.51 -9.17 -1.29
N PRO A 112 -4.96 -7.92 -1.10
CA PRO A 112 -6.38 -7.62 -1.10
C PRO A 112 -7.07 -8.10 -2.36
N THR A 113 -8.33 -8.49 -2.26
CA THR A 113 -9.16 -8.95 -3.41
C THR A 113 -9.93 -7.82 -4.08
N VAL A 114 -9.98 -6.64 -3.44
CA VAL A 114 -10.65 -5.45 -3.98
C VAL A 114 -9.60 -4.50 -4.58
N THR A 115 -9.92 -3.91 -5.72
CA THR A 115 -9.15 -2.81 -6.31
C THR A 115 -9.96 -1.54 -6.30
N ASN A 116 -9.36 -0.49 -5.77
CA ASN A 116 -9.86 0.88 -5.82
C ASN A 116 -9.19 1.63 -6.97
N LEU A 117 -9.98 2.28 -7.82
CA LEU A 117 -9.48 3.03 -8.98
C LEU A 117 -9.46 4.54 -8.69
N ASP A 118 -8.28 5.14 -8.81
CA ASP A 118 -8.11 6.58 -8.92
C ASP A 118 -8.47 7.07 -10.35
N VAL A 119 -8.66 8.37 -10.52
CA VAL A 119 -8.84 9.05 -11.81
C VAL A 119 -7.75 8.66 -12.80
N THR A 120 -6.50 8.63 -12.33
CA THR A 120 -5.35 8.30 -13.17
C THR A 120 -5.36 6.84 -13.62
N ALA A 121 -5.84 5.92 -12.79
CA ALA A 121 -6.00 4.51 -13.16
C ALA A 121 -7.13 4.33 -14.18
N MET A 122 -8.26 5.02 -13.99
CA MET A 122 -9.35 5.02 -14.98
C MET A 122 -8.85 5.52 -16.35
N CYS A 123 -8.06 6.59 -16.37
CA CYS A 123 -7.41 7.09 -17.60
C CYS A 123 -6.53 6.03 -18.27
N GLY A 124 -5.64 5.38 -17.52
CA GLY A 124 -4.77 4.33 -18.05
C GLY A 124 -5.54 3.10 -18.56
N LEU A 125 -6.65 2.74 -17.91
CA LEU A 125 -7.46 1.59 -18.31
C LEU A 125 -8.25 1.83 -19.61
N VAL A 126 -8.55 3.08 -19.96
CA VAL A 126 -9.37 3.39 -21.15
C VAL A 126 -8.62 4.11 -22.26
N SER A 127 -7.44 4.69 -22.01
CA SER A 127 -6.68 5.45 -23.00
C SER A 127 -6.29 4.63 -24.23
N GLU A 128 -6.36 5.22 -25.43
CA GLU A 128 -5.84 4.58 -26.65
C GLU A 128 -4.39 4.12 -26.52
N ILE A 129 -3.56 4.87 -25.79
CA ILE A 129 -2.12 4.59 -25.61
C ILE A 129 -1.93 3.19 -25.05
N SER A 130 -2.68 2.85 -24.01
CA SER A 130 -2.60 1.57 -23.31
C SER A 130 -3.27 0.41 -24.07
N HIS A 131 -3.98 0.71 -25.17
CA HIS A 131 -4.65 -0.27 -26.03
C HIS A 131 -4.04 -0.33 -27.44
N GLY A 132 -2.71 -0.17 -27.51
CA GLY A 132 -1.95 -0.31 -28.76
C GLY A 132 -1.74 1.00 -29.54
N GLY A 133 -2.35 2.10 -29.11
CA GLY A 133 -2.15 3.43 -29.68
C GLY A 133 -0.74 4.00 -29.48
N ALA A 134 0.10 3.36 -28.66
CA ALA A 134 1.48 3.79 -28.44
C ALA A 134 2.35 3.80 -29.72
N ASN A 135 1.96 3.05 -30.75
CA ASN A 135 2.67 2.99 -32.03
C ASN A 135 2.05 3.90 -33.10
N ASP A 136 1.02 4.68 -32.75
CA ASP A 136 0.37 5.62 -33.66
C ASP A 136 1.27 6.85 -33.92
N PRO A 137 1.59 7.17 -35.19
CA PRO A 137 2.46 8.31 -35.52
C PRO A 137 1.96 9.66 -35.01
N GLU A 138 0.65 9.90 -34.92
CA GLU A 138 0.13 11.17 -34.42
C GLU A 138 0.24 11.24 -32.89
N VAL A 139 0.08 10.11 -32.19
CA VAL A 139 0.32 10.03 -30.73
C VAL A 139 1.80 10.29 -30.43
N GLU A 140 2.69 9.73 -31.23
CA GLU A 140 4.12 9.97 -31.13
C GLU A 140 4.47 11.44 -31.37
N LEU A 141 3.91 12.06 -32.43
CA LEU A 141 4.10 13.48 -32.70
C LEU A 141 3.58 14.36 -31.56
N TRP A 142 2.41 14.05 -31.01
CA TRP A 142 1.84 14.78 -29.88
C TRP A 142 2.73 14.70 -28.64
N ALA A 143 3.28 13.52 -28.35
CA ALA A 143 4.14 13.29 -27.19
C ALA A 143 5.46 14.08 -27.24
N GLN A 144 5.89 14.55 -28.42
CA GLN A 144 7.13 15.34 -28.55
C GLN A 144 7.08 16.71 -27.86
N ARG A 145 5.89 17.21 -27.50
CA ARG A 145 5.67 18.51 -26.83
C ARG A 145 6.43 18.65 -25.52
N THR A 146 6.62 17.56 -24.78
CA THR A 146 7.40 17.56 -23.54
C THR A 146 8.25 16.29 -23.44
N VAL A 147 9.36 16.37 -22.71
CA VAL A 147 10.19 15.19 -22.41
C VAL A 147 9.37 14.15 -21.64
N HIS A 148 8.54 14.58 -20.70
CA HIS A 148 7.71 13.70 -19.89
C HIS A 148 6.78 12.79 -20.72
N TRP A 149 6.09 13.34 -21.72
CA TRP A 149 5.18 12.55 -22.56
C TRP A 149 5.91 11.57 -23.47
N ARG A 150 7.07 11.98 -23.98
CA ARG A 150 7.95 11.10 -24.76
C ARG A 150 8.43 9.91 -23.95
N ASP A 151 8.86 10.15 -22.71
CA ASP A 151 9.30 9.10 -21.80
C ASP A 151 8.15 8.15 -21.43
N CYS A 152 6.94 8.69 -21.20
CA CYS A 152 5.76 7.87 -20.93
C CYS A 152 5.40 6.97 -22.14
N LEU A 153 5.50 7.49 -23.36
CA LEU A 153 5.25 6.71 -24.58
C LEU A 153 6.30 5.62 -24.79
N ALA A 154 7.58 5.94 -24.59
CA ALA A 154 8.66 4.96 -24.66
C ALA A 154 8.49 3.85 -23.61
N ALA A 155 8.07 4.22 -22.39
CA ALA A 155 7.76 3.26 -21.34
C ALA A 155 6.56 2.36 -21.71
N GLU A 156 5.51 2.89 -22.34
CA GLU A 156 4.39 2.09 -22.83
C GLU A 156 4.82 1.05 -23.85
N ARG A 157 5.70 1.43 -24.79
CA ARG A 157 6.25 0.51 -25.80
C ARG A 157 7.14 -0.56 -25.17
N ALA A 158 7.88 -0.23 -24.12
CA ALA A 158 8.79 -1.16 -23.44
C ALA A 158 8.05 -2.13 -22.51
N SER A 159 7.01 -1.65 -21.81
CA SER A 159 6.27 -2.41 -20.81
C SER A 159 4.80 -1.95 -20.80
N PRO A 160 3.90 -2.63 -21.54
CA PRO A 160 2.51 -2.19 -21.71
C PRO A 160 1.74 -2.07 -20.38
N LEU A 161 0.97 -0.98 -20.22
CA LEU A 161 0.39 -0.62 -18.92
C LEU A 161 -0.65 -1.65 -18.49
N LEU A 162 -1.49 -2.09 -19.43
CA LEU A 162 -2.52 -3.07 -19.14
C LEU A 162 -1.93 -4.41 -18.71
N GLN A 163 -0.74 -4.77 -19.20
CA GLN A 163 -0.05 -5.98 -18.78
C GLN A 163 0.42 -5.84 -17.32
N GLU A 164 1.03 -4.71 -16.97
CA GLU A 164 1.45 -4.41 -15.59
C GLU A 164 0.27 -4.40 -14.61
N LEU A 165 -0.84 -3.80 -15.03
CA LEU A 165 -2.02 -3.66 -14.20
C LEU A 165 -2.89 -4.93 -14.17
N SER A 166 -2.71 -5.87 -15.11
CA SER A 166 -3.58 -7.05 -15.28
C SER A 166 -3.88 -7.83 -14.00
N PRO A 167 -2.94 -8.04 -13.05
CA PRO A 167 -3.23 -8.75 -11.80
C PRO A 167 -4.24 -8.02 -10.90
N TRP A 168 -4.37 -6.70 -11.08
CA TRP A 168 -5.17 -5.81 -10.24
C TRP A 168 -6.52 -5.43 -10.84
N PHE A 169 -6.79 -5.79 -12.11
CA PHE A 169 -8.11 -5.60 -12.74
C PHE A 169 -8.66 -6.86 -13.41
N ALA A 170 -8.07 -8.02 -13.11
CA ALA A 170 -8.47 -9.32 -13.63
C ALA A 170 -9.97 -9.64 -13.42
N PRO A 171 -10.57 -10.47 -14.29
CA PRO A 171 -11.95 -10.94 -14.10
C PRO A 171 -12.19 -11.56 -12.72
N GLY A 172 -13.35 -11.27 -12.12
CA GLY A 172 -13.73 -11.75 -10.78
C GLY A 172 -13.18 -10.92 -9.62
N ARG A 173 -12.30 -9.95 -9.88
CA ARG A 173 -11.84 -8.99 -8.88
C ARG A 173 -12.86 -7.86 -8.75
N GLU A 174 -13.21 -7.51 -7.51
CA GLU A 174 -14.10 -6.38 -7.25
C GLU A 174 -13.38 -5.07 -7.58
N LEU A 175 -13.98 -4.27 -8.46
CA LEU A 175 -13.52 -2.92 -8.78
C LEU A 175 -14.42 -1.92 -8.07
N THR A 176 -13.81 -1.00 -7.33
CA THR A 176 -14.51 0.13 -6.71
C THR A 176 -13.83 1.44 -7.09
N ALA A 177 -14.58 2.53 -7.02
CA ALA A 177 -14.03 3.88 -7.10
C ALA A 177 -14.91 4.84 -6.31
N ALA A 178 -14.29 5.90 -5.80
CA ALA A 178 -15.03 7.00 -5.21
C ALA A 178 -15.84 7.73 -6.29
N ASP A 179 -17.06 8.14 -5.94
CA ASP A 179 -17.95 8.92 -6.81
C ASP A 179 -17.29 10.20 -7.32
N VAL A 180 -16.53 10.88 -6.45
CA VAL A 180 -15.78 12.08 -6.82
C VAL A 180 -14.73 11.80 -7.89
N ALA A 181 -14.02 10.67 -7.81
CA ALA A 181 -13.06 10.28 -8.83
C ALA A 181 -13.75 9.93 -10.15
N CYS A 182 -14.90 9.26 -10.10
CA CYS A 182 -15.68 8.97 -11.31
C CYS A 182 -16.17 10.25 -11.98
N ARG A 183 -16.67 11.23 -11.21
CA ARG A 183 -17.10 12.54 -11.73
C ARG A 183 -15.93 13.31 -12.35
N GLN A 184 -14.79 13.34 -11.67
CA GLN A 184 -13.57 13.98 -12.19
C GLN A 184 -13.10 13.33 -13.49
N PHE A 185 -13.12 12.01 -13.54
CA PHE A 185 -12.75 11.30 -14.76
C PHE A 185 -13.76 11.55 -15.88
N GLN A 186 -15.07 11.62 -15.58
CA GLN A 186 -16.09 11.97 -16.57
C GLN A 186 -15.84 13.35 -17.18
N VAL A 187 -15.42 14.35 -16.40
CA VAL A 187 -15.04 15.67 -16.95
C VAL A 187 -13.88 15.55 -17.94
N LEU A 188 -12.86 14.74 -17.64
CA LEU A 188 -11.76 14.49 -18.58
C LEU A 188 -12.23 13.77 -19.85
N MET A 189 -13.13 12.80 -19.70
CA MET A 189 -13.75 12.12 -20.84
C MET A 189 -14.51 13.13 -21.72
N ASP A 190 -15.33 14.00 -21.14
CA ASP A 190 -16.13 14.96 -21.90
C ASP A 190 -15.25 15.94 -22.69
N MET A 191 -14.11 16.34 -22.13
CA MET A 191 -13.18 17.28 -22.75
C MET A 191 -12.24 16.65 -23.79
N PHE A 192 -11.74 15.44 -23.53
CA PHE A 192 -10.57 14.93 -24.25
C PHE A 192 -10.77 13.56 -24.91
N SER A 193 -11.87 12.84 -24.67
CA SER A 193 -12.00 11.47 -25.15
C SER A 193 -12.63 11.33 -26.54
N GLY A 194 -12.11 10.36 -27.29
CA GLY A 194 -12.66 9.93 -28.57
C GLY A 194 -13.62 8.74 -28.44
N PRO A 195 -14.24 8.28 -29.55
CA PRO A 195 -15.31 7.27 -29.51
C PRO A 195 -14.90 5.96 -28.85
N ARG A 196 -13.67 5.48 -29.10
CA ARG A 196 -13.17 4.21 -28.56
C ARG A 196 -12.87 4.30 -27.06
N GLU A 197 -12.28 5.41 -26.62
CA GLU A 197 -12.05 5.68 -25.18
C GLU A 197 -13.38 5.79 -24.43
N ARG A 198 -14.39 6.43 -25.03
CA ARG A 198 -15.76 6.51 -24.47
C ARG A 198 -16.39 5.13 -24.34
N GLN A 199 -16.28 4.30 -25.37
CA GLN A 199 -16.80 2.92 -25.32
C GLN A 199 -16.17 2.15 -24.15
N ARG A 200 -14.84 2.17 -24.03
CA ARG A 200 -14.12 1.49 -22.93
C ARG A 200 -14.50 2.03 -21.56
N TRP A 201 -14.78 3.32 -21.45
CA TRP A 201 -15.25 3.91 -20.22
C TRP A 201 -16.66 3.43 -19.83
N GLU A 202 -17.57 3.28 -20.78
CA GLU A 202 -18.89 2.67 -20.50
C GLU A 202 -18.75 1.21 -20.06
N GLU A 203 -17.90 0.44 -20.73
CA GLU A 203 -17.61 -0.96 -20.35
C GLU A 203 -16.98 -1.06 -18.95
N LEU A 204 -16.06 -0.14 -18.61
CA LEU A 204 -15.45 -0.08 -17.29
C LEU A 204 -16.45 0.34 -16.21
N LYS A 205 -17.27 1.37 -16.46
CA LYS A 205 -18.33 1.83 -15.55
C LYS A 205 -19.32 0.72 -15.22
N ALA A 206 -19.71 -0.08 -16.20
CA ALA A 206 -20.62 -1.20 -15.99
C ALA A 206 -20.10 -2.26 -15.00
N ARG A 207 -18.77 -2.34 -14.82
CA ARG A 207 -18.10 -3.26 -13.88
C ARG A 207 -17.73 -2.60 -12.54
N LEU A 208 -17.89 -1.29 -12.42
CA LEU A 208 -17.35 -0.50 -11.32
C LEU A 208 -18.40 -0.30 -10.22
N THR A 209 -18.05 -0.66 -8.98
CA THR A 209 -18.83 -0.30 -7.81
C THR A 209 -18.49 1.13 -7.40
N VAL A 210 -19.31 2.09 -7.83
CA VAL A 210 -19.15 3.50 -7.47
C VAL A 210 -19.68 3.74 -6.06
N VAL A 211 -18.82 4.23 -5.17
CA VAL A 211 -19.14 4.46 -3.76
C VAL A 211 -19.22 5.96 -3.51
N GLN A 212 -20.32 6.41 -2.91
CA GLN A 212 -20.44 7.79 -2.44
C GLN A 212 -19.58 7.95 -1.19
N VAL A 213 -18.59 8.85 -1.25
CA VAL A 213 -17.69 9.10 -0.12
C VAL A 213 -18.01 10.45 0.49
N GLU A 214 -18.55 10.44 1.71
CA GLU A 214 -18.66 11.65 2.51
C GLU A 214 -17.31 11.91 3.18
N ALA A 215 -16.63 12.96 2.74
CA ALA A 215 -15.34 13.39 3.31
C ALA A 215 -15.48 13.97 4.75
N GLU A 216 -16.71 14.23 5.20
CA GLU A 216 -17.03 14.69 6.54
C GLU A 216 -17.51 13.51 7.40
N LEU A 217 -16.97 13.37 8.61
CA LEU A 217 -17.41 12.38 9.59
C LEU A 217 -18.81 12.75 10.11
N LEU A 218 -19.84 12.05 9.60
CA LEU A 218 -21.27 11.96 10.03
C LEU A 218 -22.20 13.15 9.74
N PRO A 219 -23.46 12.84 9.36
CA PRO A 219 -24.60 13.25 10.20
C PRO A 219 -25.63 12.14 10.53
N ALA A 220 -26.48 12.45 11.52
CA ALA A 220 -27.37 11.56 12.27
C ALA A 220 -28.73 11.26 11.60
N ALA A 221 -28.76 10.52 10.50
CA ALA A 221 -29.95 9.80 10.02
C ALA A 221 -29.59 8.93 8.80
N PRO A 222 -30.24 7.77 8.58
CA PRO A 222 -30.02 6.98 7.37
C PRO A 222 -30.87 7.54 6.21
N PRO A 223 -30.31 7.73 5.01
CA PRO A 223 -31.12 7.78 3.79
C PRO A 223 -31.18 6.40 3.13
N ALA A 224 -32.28 6.17 2.43
CA ALA A 224 -32.48 5.00 1.58
C ALA A 224 -31.72 5.18 0.24
N VAL A 225 -30.75 4.30 -0.03
CA VAL A 225 -29.89 4.21 -1.26
C VAL A 225 -28.80 5.30 -1.37
N PRO A 226 -27.54 5.05 -1.83
CA PRO A 226 -26.70 3.84 -1.98
C PRO A 226 -25.74 3.67 -0.76
N VAL A 227 -24.77 2.73 -0.81
CA VAL A 227 -23.83 2.47 0.30
C VAL A 227 -22.94 3.69 0.56
N THR A 228 -23.28 4.49 1.56
CA THR A 228 -22.42 5.55 2.13
C THR A 228 -21.40 4.91 3.08
N ASP A 229 -20.12 4.96 2.73
CA ASP A 229 -19.05 4.50 3.63
C ASP A 229 -18.39 5.70 4.32
N ALA A 230 -18.55 5.79 5.63
CA ALA A 230 -17.75 6.71 6.44
C ALA A 230 -16.26 6.33 6.33
N LEU A 231 -15.43 7.32 6.01
CA LEU A 231 -13.98 7.13 5.93
C LEU A 231 -13.39 6.75 7.30
N CYS A 232 -12.33 5.95 7.29
CA CYS A 232 -11.61 5.60 8.53
C CYS A 232 -11.10 6.87 9.23
N PRO A 233 -11.38 7.09 10.54
CA PRO A 233 -10.94 8.30 11.26
C PRO A 233 -9.43 8.52 11.24
N ARG A 234 -8.64 7.44 11.26
CA ARG A 234 -7.18 7.49 11.09
C ARG A 234 -6.79 8.05 9.72
N CYS A 235 -7.49 7.63 8.67
CA CYS A 235 -7.24 8.08 7.30
C CYS A 235 -7.69 9.53 7.11
N VAL A 236 -8.86 9.92 7.64
CA VAL A 236 -9.29 11.32 7.59
C VAL A 236 -8.30 12.21 8.34
N LEU A 237 -7.93 11.85 9.57
CA LEU A 237 -7.01 12.67 10.37
C LEU A 237 -5.64 12.84 9.70
N VAL A 238 -5.05 11.76 9.20
CA VAL A 238 -3.69 11.81 8.63
C VAL A 238 -3.68 12.33 7.20
N LEU A 239 -4.62 11.86 6.36
CA LEU A 239 -4.66 12.23 4.95
C LEU A 239 -5.21 13.65 4.76
N SER A 240 -6.20 14.12 5.53
CA SER A 240 -6.75 15.48 5.33
C SER A 240 -5.77 16.60 5.67
N GLY A 241 -4.77 16.33 6.50
CA GLY A 241 -3.69 17.31 6.78
C GLY A 241 -2.63 17.41 5.68
N THR A 242 -2.67 16.54 4.67
CA THR A 242 -1.56 16.39 3.70
C THR A 242 -2.00 16.14 2.25
N LEU A 243 -3.20 15.61 2.03
CA LEU A 243 -3.81 15.35 0.74
C LEU A 243 -5.01 16.27 0.53
N GLY A 244 -5.27 16.62 -0.73
CA GLY A 244 -6.49 17.35 -1.10
C GLY A 244 -7.75 16.50 -0.87
N ARG A 245 -8.90 17.16 -0.72
CA ARG A 245 -10.20 16.51 -0.41
C ARG A 245 -10.50 15.29 -1.29
N ASP A 246 -10.26 15.39 -2.59
CA ASP A 246 -10.58 14.32 -3.53
C ASP A 246 -9.61 13.13 -3.40
N GLN A 247 -8.34 13.42 -3.11
CA GLN A 247 -7.34 12.39 -2.82
C GLN A 247 -7.68 11.67 -1.51
N VAL A 248 -8.13 12.41 -0.48
CA VAL A 248 -8.62 11.82 0.76
C VAL A 248 -9.79 10.88 0.50
N ALA A 249 -10.71 11.26 -0.38
CA ALA A 249 -11.84 10.39 -0.75
C ALA A 249 -11.37 9.10 -1.43
N VAL A 250 -10.45 9.19 -2.41
CA VAL A 250 -9.92 8.01 -3.11
C VAL A 250 -9.13 7.11 -2.17
N PHE A 251 -8.10 7.61 -1.49
CA PHE A 251 -7.24 6.79 -0.64
C PHE A 251 -7.95 6.34 0.64
N GLY A 252 -8.84 7.16 1.18
CA GLY A 252 -9.68 6.81 2.31
C GLY A 252 -10.65 5.67 1.97
N LEU A 253 -11.24 5.67 0.77
CA LEU A 253 -12.06 4.55 0.31
C LEU A 253 -11.24 3.27 0.20
N GLY A 254 -10.02 3.35 -0.36
CA GLY A 254 -9.08 2.24 -0.44
C GLY A 254 -8.82 1.60 0.93
N GLU A 255 -8.48 2.42 1.93
CA GLU A 255 -8.26 1.96 3.31
C GLU A 255 -9.52 1.36 3.94
N ARG A 256 -10.68 2.00 3.76
CA ARG A 256 -11.96 1.55 4.30
C ARG A 256 -12.38 0.20 3.74
N ARG A 257 -12.25 0.02 2.43
CA ARG A 257 -12.60 -1.21 1.70
C ARG A 257 -11.50 -2.27 1.77
N ARG A 258 -10.39 -1.97 2.44
CA ARG A 258 -9.19 -2.81 2.43
C ARG A 258 -8.80 -3.19 1.01
N ALA A 259 -8.76 -2.21 0.11
CA ALA A 259 -8.52 -2.37 -1.32
C ALA A 259 -7.13 -1.85 -1.69
N VAL A 260 -6.53 -2.45 -2.72
CA VAL A 260 -5.34 -1.87 -3.36
C VAL A 260 -5.79 -0.70 -4.22
N THR A 261 -5.20 0.48 -4.01
CA THR A 261 -5.49 1.66 -4.83
C THR A 261 -4.53 1.73 -6.02
N LEU A 262 -5.05 1.71 -7.25
CA LEU A 262 -4.26 1.97 -8.45
C LEU A 262 -4.19 3.48 -8.68
N THR A 263 -2.98 4.04 -8.84
CA THR A 263 -2.81 5.47 -9.07
C THR A 263 -1.46 5.81 -9.72
N ALA A 264 -1.41 6.87 -10.51
CA ALA A 264 -0.16 7.52 -10.94
C ALA A 264 0.28 8.63 -9.98
N ASN A 265 -0.50 8.92 -8.92
CA ASN A 265 -0.21 9.99 -7.97
C ASN A 265 0.79 9.55 -6.90
N GLY A 266 2.04 9.33 -7.33
CA GLY A 266 3.12 8.96 -6.42
C GLY A 266 3.44 10.02 -5.36
N ASN A 267 3.09 11.30 -5.61
CA ASN A 267 3.25 12.36 -4.62
C ASN A 267 2.35 12.14 -3.41
N ALA A 268 1.06 11.85 -3.63
CA ALA A 268 0.12 11.57 -2.54
C ALA A 268 0.57 10.37 -1.68
N VAL A 269 0.98 9.27 -2.33
CA VAL A 269 1.45 8.06 -1.63
C VAL A 269 2.71 8.35 -0.80
N ARG A 270 3.68 9.10 -1.35
CA ARG A 270 4.89 9.49 -0.61
C ARG A 270 4.60 10.45 0.54
N SER A 271 3.70 11.40 0.34
CA SER A 271 3.33 12.37 1.37
C SER A 271 2.64 11.68 2.56
N ALA A 272 1.74 10.73 2.30
CA ALA A 272 1.14 9.91 3.35
C ALA A 272 2.20 9.09 4.11
N ALA A 273 3.15 8.47 3.39
CA ALA A 273 4.20 7.66 4.00
C ALA A 273 5.12 8.47 4.93
N ARG A 274 5.42 9.74 4.59
CA ARG A 274 6.20 10.65 5.45
C ARG A 274 5.53 10.96 6.78
N LEU A 275 4.21 10.82 6.86
CA LEU A 275 3.42 10.99 8.09
C LEU A 275 3.12 9.66 8.79
N GLY A 276 3.81 8.58 8.41
CA GLY A 276 3.61 7.26 9.00
C GLY A 276 2.35 6.55 8.52
N VAL A 277 1.78 6.92 7.36
CA VAL A 277 0.68 6.15 6.74
C VAL A 277 1.14 5.57 5.42
N VAL A 278 1.36 4.26 5.42
CA VAL A 278 1.68 3.55 4.19
C VAL A 278 0.39 3.02 3.58
N LEU A 279 -0.02 3.67 2.50
CA LEU A 279 -1.20 3.31 1.73
C LEU A 279 -0.91 2.03 0.92
N GLU A 280 -1.88 1.11 0.90
CA GLU A 280 -1.85 -0.03 -0.01
C GLU A 280 -2.16 0.44 -1.44
N ALA A 281 -1.11 0.83 -2.16
CA ALA A 281 -1.22 1.38 -3.50
C ALA A 281 -0.25 0.71 -4.49
N VAL A 282 -0.69 0.58 -5.75
CA VAL A 282 0.16 0.22 -6.88
C VAL A 282 0.33 1.47 -7.73
N LEU A 283 1.56 1.95 -7.78
CA LEU A 283 1.92 3.08 -8.59
C LEU A 283 2.10 2.64 -10.04
N HIS A 284 1.42 3.33 -10.94
CA HIS A 284 1.65 3.20 -12.37
C HIS A 284 2.15 4.51 -12.97
N ARG A 285 2.69 4.46 -14.18
CA ARG A 285 3.10 5.66 -14.91
C ARG A 285 1.89 6.51 -15.31
N PRO A 286 2.04 7.83 -15.48
CA PRO A 286 1.00 8.67 -16.05
C PRO A 286 0.66 8.24 -17.49
N VAL A 287 -0.62 8.33 -17.83
CA VAL A 287 -1.18 8.12 -19.17
C VAL A 287 -2.24 9.19 -19.43
N TRP A 288 -2.47 9.56 -20.69
CA TRP A 288 -3.42 10.59 -21.11
C TRP A 288 -4.43 10.05 -22.13
N LEU A 289 -5.56 10.75 -22.27
CA LEU A 289 -6.54 10.49 -23.32
C LEU A 289 -6.08 11.11 -24.63
N THR A 290 -6.34 10.42 -25.74
CA THR A 290 -5.88 10.84 -27.06
C THR A 290 -6.95 11.53 -27.88
N GLY A 291 -8.24 11.32 -27.57
CA GLY A 291 -9.33 11.93 -28.32
C GLY A 291 -9.66 11.27 -29.65
N LYS A 292 -9.07 10.09 -29.92
CA LYS A 292 -9.21 9.37 -31.19
C LYS A 292 -10.37 8.35 -31.21
#